data_AF-F7NEM3-F1
#
_entry.id   AF-F7NEM3-F1
#
_cell.length_a   1.000
_cell.length_b   1.000
_cell.length_c   1.000
_cell.angle_alpha   90.00
_cell.angle_beta   90.00
_cell.angle_gamma   90.00
#
_symmetry.space_group_name_H-M   'P 1'
#
loop_
_entity.id
_entity.type
_entity.pdbx_description
1 polymer ?
#
loop_
_entity_poly.entity_id
_entity_poly.type
_entity_poly.pdbx_seq_one_letter_code
_entity_poly.pdbx_strand_id
1 'polypeptide(L)'
;MGLCTELRNLCLIRELERELNNDVLLFGFDGLTYFGWLQNIEDCRIATLVPARVASSNFVQILTPGGTVQNVEFARVDLWQIVARASGIIADPFIPPVANARPEDEQDSSQRLDSCDLIRQLNRMVGEDVVLTTFGGFVFQGVLSKTDDRLAFLTVDEILLPGIDVISSDDVRSVVVNLEALTSIARAVDCCQDIIPQA
;
A
#
# COMPACT_ATOMS: atom_id res chain seq x y z
N MET A 1 -7.89 -16.52 -21.10
CA MET A 1 -7.26 -15.22 -21.48
C MET A 1 -6.45 -14.78 -20.28
N GLY A 2 -5.13 -14.90 -20.36
CA GLY A 2 -4.24 -14.73 -19.20
C GLY A 2 -4.10 -13.25 -18.82
N LEU A 3 -4.51 -12.92 -17.60
CA LEU A 3 -4.09 -11.71 -16.90
C LEU A 3 -2.63 -11.93 -16.44
N CYS A 4 -1.69 -11.97 -17.39
CA CYS A 4 -0.26 -11.93 -17.09
C CYS A 4 0.30 -10.63 -17.68
N THR A 5 -0.20 -9.50 -17.20
CA THR A 5 0.57 -8.24 -17.26
C THR A 5 1.55 -8.29 -16.10
N GLU A 6 2.78 -8.75 -16.39
CA GLU A 6 3.89 -8.64 -15.45
C GLU A 6 4.04 -7.14 -15.08
N LEU A 7 3.77 -6.78 -13.82
CA LEU A 7 4.05 -5.46 -13.26
C LEU A 7 5.57 -5.34 -13.10
N ARG A 8 6.28 -5.16 -14.22
CA ARG A 8 7.74 -5.00 -14.25
C ARG A 8 8.12 -3.61 -13.74
N ASN A 9 7.94 -3.36 -12.45
CA ASN A 9 8.20 -2.05 -11.86
C ASN A 9 9.64 -1.93 -11.33
N LEU A 10 10.58 -1.77 -12.25
CA LEU A 10 11.99 -1.55 -11.92
C LEU A 10 12.20 -0.28 -11.08
N CYS A 11 11.33 0.73 -11.21
CA CYS A 11 11.43 1.97 -10.44
C CYS A 11 11.10 1.73 -8.96
N LEU A 12 10.01 1.00 -8.68
CA LEU A 12 9.66 0.59 -7.32
C LEU A 12 10.76 -0.28 -6.70
N ILE A 13 11.32 -1.21 -7.48
CA ILE A 13 12.42 -2.06 -7.02
C ILE A 13 13.66 -1.23 -6.66
N ARG A 14 14.02 -0.22 -7.46
CA ARG A 14 15.12 0.70 -7.14
C ARG A 14 14.88 1.49 -5.85
N GLU A 15 13.64 1.88 -5.59
CA GLU A 15 13.29 2.52 -4.32
C GLU A 15 13.42 1.53 -3.14
N LEU A 16 13.03 0.26 -3.32
CA LEU A 16 13.24 -0.79 -2.30
C LEU A 16 14.73 -1.08 -2.07
N GLU A 17 15.56 -1.07 -3.11
CA GLU A 17 17.01 -1.26 -3.00
C GLU A 17 17.67 -0.15 -2.17
N ARG A 18 17.11 1.07 -2.16
CA ARG A 18 17.57 2.16 -1.29
C ARG A 18 17.18 1.99 0.17
N GLU A 19 16.21 1.12 0.45
CA GLU A 19 15.68 0.84 1.78
C GLU A 19 16.08 -0.54 2.32
N LEU A 20 17.09 -1.17 1.71
CA LEU A 20 17.71 -2.37 2.27
C LEU A 20 18.08 -2.13 3.73
N ASN A 21 17.84 -3.15 4.55
CA ASN A 21 18.01 -3.15 6.00
C ASN A 21 17.00 -2.30 6.78
N ASN A 22 15.82 -2.04 6.24
CA ASN A 22 14.69 -1.46 6.97
C ASN A 22 13.47 -2.40 7.03
N ASP A 23 12.58 -2.13 7.98
CA ASP A 23 11.28 -2.80 8.07
C ASP A 23 10.35 -2.22 7.00
N VAL A 24 9.72 -3.11 6.24
CA VAL A 24 8.87 -2.75 5.09
C VAL A 24 7.56 -3.53 5.11
N LEU A 25 6.52 -2.90 4.58
CA LEU A 25 5.29 -3.55 4.18
C LEU A 25 5.25 -3.63 2.66
N LEU A 26 5.03 -4.83 2.11
CA LEU A 26 4.88 -5.05 0.68
C LEU A 26 3.45 -5.50 0.39
N PHE A 27 2.79 -4.83 -0.55
CA PHE A 27 1.42 -5.14 -0.95
C PHE A 27 1.44 -5.84 -2.31
N GLY A 28 0.93 -7.06 -2.39
CA GLY A 28 0.90 -7.90 -3.59
C GLY A 28 -0.42 -7.77 -4.37
N PHE A 29 -0.37 -7.81 -5.70
CA PHE A 29 -1.56 -7.68 -6.55
C PHE A 29 -2.64 -8.76 -6.29
N ASP A 30 -2.25 -9.86 -5.64
CA ASP A 30 -3.09 -10.97 -5.18
C ASP A 30 -3.84 -10.67 -3.87
N GLY A 31 -3.61 -9.49 -3.28
CA GLY A 31 -4.17 -9.05 -2.02
C GLY A 31 -3.36 -9.52 -0.80
N LEU A 32 -2.23 -10.19 -0.98
CA LEU A 32 -1.34 -10.55 0.12
C LEU A 32 -0.55 -9.33 0.59
N THR A 33 -0.40 -9.17 1.90
CA THR A 33 0.49 -8.16 2.48
C THR A 33 1.59 -8.83 3.29
N TYR A 34 2.84 -8.47 3.00
CA TYR A 34 4.01 -9.02 3.65
C TYR A 34 4.65 -7.97 4.56
N PHE A 35 4.86 -8.30 5.83
CA PHE A 35 5.57 -7.45 6.78
C PHE A 35 6.84 -8.13 7.24
N GLY A 36 7.98 -7.46 7.06
CA GLY A 36 9.27 -8.00 7.45
C GLY A 36 10.40 -6.99 7.29
N TRP A 37 11.57 -7.38 7.78
CA TRP A 37 12.82 -6.68 7.57
C TRP A 37 13.40 -7.06 6.21
N LEU A 38 13.60 -6.07 5.34
CA LEU A 38 14.12 -6.28 3.99
C LEU A 38 15.63 -6.48 4.03
N GLN A 39 16.09 -7.71 3.84
CA GLN A 39 17.51 -8.05 3.95
C GLN A 39 18.25 -7.93 2.63
N ASN A 40 17.66 -8.41 1.54
CA ASN A 40 18.29 -8.47 0.23
C ASN A 40 17.28 -8.45 -0.90
N ILE A 41 17.71 -7.99 -2.07
CA ILE A 41 16.97 -8.11 -3.34
C ILE A 41 17.89 -8.80 -4.35
N GLU A 42 17.46 -9.95 -4.84
CA GLU A 42 18.16 -10.75 -5.84
C GLU A 42 17.57 -10.48 -7.23
N ASP A 43 18.45 -10.24 -8.21
CA ASP A 43 18.12 -10.07 -9.64
C ASP A 43 17.02 -9.04 -9.94
N CYS A 44 16.91 -7.98 -9.12
CA CYS A 44 15.82 -7.00 -9.17
C CYS A 44 14.43 -7.66 -9.25
N ARG A 45 14.26 -8.79 -8.57
CA ARG A 45 13.04 -9.60 -8.66
C ARG A 45 12.64 -10.23 -7.34
N ILE A 46 13.56 -10.83 -6.60
CA ILE A 46 13.20 -11.59 -5.40
C ILE A 46 13.68 -10.81 -4.18
N ALA A 47 12.74 -10.32 -3.36
CA ALA A 47 13.06 -9.77 -2.06
C ALA A 47 13.09 -10.87 -1.00
N THR A 48 14.12 -10.85 -0.16
CA THR A 48 14.18 -11.69 1.04
C THR A 48 13.78 -10.87 2.25
N LEU A 49 12.69 -11.28 2.88
CA LEU A 49 12.20 -10.74 4.14
C LEU A 49 12.55 -11.71 5.27
N VAL A 50 13.01 -11.15 6.37
CA VAL A 50 13.21 -11.84 7.65
C VAL A 50 12.39 -11.11 8.72
N PRO A 51 12.26 -11.64 9.94
CA PRO A 51 11.39 -11.03 10.96
C PRO A 51 11.69 -9.54 11.16
N ALA A 52 10.64 -8.71 11.14
CA ALA A 52 10.76 -7.27 11.33
C ALA A 52 11.28 -6.95 12.74
N ARG A 53 12.01 -5.85 12.89
CA ARG A 53 12.55 -5.44 14.20
C ARG A 53 11.48 -4.84 15.09
N VAL A 54 10.51 -4.16 14.49
CA VAL A 54 9.38 -3.51 15.16
C VAL A 54 8.24 -4.50 15.44
N ALA A 55 8.22 -5.66 14.78
CA ALA A 55 7.17 -6.66 15.00
C ALA A 55 7.17 -7.17 16.44
N SER A 56 5.97 -7.39 16.97
CA SER A 56 5.78 -8.10 18.24
C SER A 56 6.16 -9.58 18.16
N SER A 57 6.18 -10.13 16.94
CA SER A 57 6.48 -11.52 16.66
C SER A 57 7.89 -11.68 16.09
N ASN A 58 8.54 -12.80 16.43
CA ASN A 58 9.86 -13.16 15.88
C ASN A 58 9.74 -13.82 14.48
N PHE A 59 8.69 -13.51 13.73
CA PHE A 59 8.38 -14.10 12.44
C PHE A 59 8.12 -13.00 11.41
N VAL A 60 8.31 -13.34 10.14
CA VAL A 60 7.72 -12.59 9.03
C VAL A 60 6.22 -12.84 9.06
N GLN A 61 5.44 -11.77 8.96
CA GLN A 61 3.98 -11.86 8.99
C GLN A 61 3.43 -11.69 7.58
N ILE A 62 2.58 -12.62 7.16
CA ILE A 62 1.89 -12.57 5.88
C ILE A 62 0.40 -12.47 6.16
N LEU A 63 -0.20 -11.34 5.79
CA LEU A 63 -1.62 -11.15 5.85
C LEU A 63 -2.27 -11.67 4.55
N THR A 64 -3.22 -12.56 4.71
CA THR A 64 -4.10 -13.02 3.63
C THR A 64 -5.27 -12.07 3.39
N PRO A 65 -5.84 -12.01 2.18
CA PRO A 65 -7.03 -11.21 1.91
C PRO A 65 -8.25 -11.56 2.78
N GLY A 66 -8.26 -12.78 3.34
CA GLY A 66 -9.28 -13.26 4.27
C GLY A 66 -9.04 -12.84 5.72
N GLY A 67 -8.08 -11.95 6.00
CA GLY A 67 -7.83 -11.44 7.34
C GLY A 67 -6.96 -12.32 8.23
N THR A 68 -6.49 -13.47 7.74
CA THR A 68 -5.61 -14.35 8.52
C THR A 68 -4.16 -13.93 8.42
N VAL A 69 -3.48 -13.83 9.56
CA VAL A 69 -2.04 -13.56 9.64
C VAL A 69 -1.29 -14.88 9.79
N GLN A 70 -0.41 -15.18 8.83
CA GLN A 70 0.47 -16.33 8.87
C GLN A 70 1.88 -15.91 9.28
N ASN A 71 2.44 -16.61 10.26
CA ASN A 71 3.80 -16.38 10.75
C ASN A 71 4.75 -17.37 10.09
N VAL A 72 5.77 -16.86 9.39
CA VAL A 72 6.79 -17.67 8.71
C VAL A 72 8.20 -17.21 9.13
N GLU A 73 9.17 -18.10 9.10
CA GLU A 73 10.55 -17.79 9.53
C GLU A 73 11.24 -16.79 8.60
N PHE A 74 11.00 -16.91 7.31
CA PHE A 74 11.46 -15.98 6.27
C PHE A 74 10.49 -16.04 5.09
N ALA A 75 10.46 -14.98 4.28
CA ALA A 75 9.68 -14.96 3.05
C ALA A 75 10.55 -14.53 1.87
N ARG A 76 10.30 -15.15 0.71
CA ARG A 76 10.86 -14.73 -0.58
C ARG A 76 9.72 -14.25 -1.44
N VAL A 77 9.73 -12.97 -1.77
CA VAL A 77 8.61 -12.29 -2.41
C VAL A 77 9.02 -11.87 -3.82
N ASP A 78 8.20 -12.22 -4.82
CA ASP A 78 8.41 -11.77 -6.20
C ASP A 78 7.96 -10.30 -6.32
N LEU A 79 8.92 -9.40 -6.49
CA LEU A 79 8.72 -7.96 -6.58
C LEU A 79 7.91 -7.53 -7.80
N TRP A 80 7.82 -8.35 -8.84
CA TRP A 80 6.95 -8.06 -9.99
C TRP A 80 5.47 -8.26 -9.69
N GLN A 81 5.15 -8.77 -8.51
CA GLN A 81 3.79 -8.90 -8.01
C GLN A 81 3.43 -7.77 -7.05
N ILE A 82 4.38 -6.89 -6.70
CA ILE A 82 4.17 -5.84 -5.71
C ILE A 82 3.57 -4.59 -6.36
N VAL A 83 2.47 -4.12 -5.77
CA VAL A 83 1.71 -2.94 -6.22
C VAL A 83 2.03 -1.70 -5.41
N ALA A 84 2.49 -1.85 -4.16
CA ALA A 84 2.91 -0.74 -3.32
C ALA A 84 3.88 -1.22 -2.26
N ARG A 85 4.59 -0.27 -1.65
CA ARG A 85 5.37 -0.48 -0.41
C ARG A 85 5.01 0.57 0.62
N ALA A 86 5.09 0.21 1.90
CA ALA A 86 5.09 1.14 3.01
C ALA A 86 6.41 1.09 3.76
N SER A 87 6.82 2.25 4.29
CA SER A 87 8.08 2.41 5.03
C SER A 87 7.93 3.42 6.17
N GLY A 88 8.92 3.43 7.08
CA GLY A 88 8.85 4.23 8.31
C GLY A 88 7.86 3.64 9.30
N ILE A 89 7.93 2.32 9.49
CA ILE A 89 7.07 1.56 10.38
C ILE A 89 7.45 1.86 11.83
N ILE A 90 6.49 2.34 12.62
CA ILE A 90 6.67 2.78 14.01
C ILE A 90 6.20 1.69 14.98
N ALA A 91 5.11 1.01 14.64
CA ALA A 91 4.48 -0.05 15.42
C ALA A 91 4.11 -1.24 14.54
N ASP A 92 3.83 -2.39 15.15
CA ASP A 92 3.41 -3.60 14.44
C ASP A 92 2.04 -3.38 13.77
N PRO A 93 1.96 -3.33 12.42
CA PRO A 93 0.78 -2.96 11.67
C PRO A 93 -0.34 -4.01 11.71
N PHE A 94 -0.06 -5.22 12.22
CA PHE A 94 -1.04 -6.31 12.30
C PHE A 94 -1.56 -6.54 13.72
N ILE A 95 -1.12 -5.74 14.70
CA ILE A 95 -1.76 -5.68 16.01
C ILE A 95 -2.76 -4.52 15.99
N PRO A 96 -4.07 -4.80 16.02
CA PRO A 96 -5.04 -3.72 16.05
C PRO A 96 -4.90 -2.94 17.37
N PRO A 97 -4.86 -1.59 17.35
CA PRO A 97 -5.29 -0.82 18.50
C PRO A 97 -6.77 -1.16 18.77
N VAL A 98 -7.11 -1.43 20.02
CA VAL A 98 -8.44 -1.89 20.41
C VAL A 98 -9.52 -0.88 19.97
N ALA A 99 -10.42 -1.33 19.09
CA ALA A 99 -11.77 -0.84 18.77
C ALA A 99 -11.94 0.25 17.68
N ASN A 100 -12.50 -0.10 16.51
CA ASN A 100 -13.95 -0.19 16.26
C ASN A 100 -14.20 -0.59 14.80
N ALA A 101 -14.86 -1.72 14.58
CA ALA A 101 -15.29 -2.17 13.26
C ALA A 101 -16.23 -1.13 12.62
N ARG A 102 -15.90 -0.73 11.38
CA ARG A 102 -16.81 -0.02 10.47
C ARG A 102 -17.04 -0.87 9.21
N PRO A 103 -18.19 -0.69 8.55
CA PRO A 103 -18.70 -1.67 7.59
C PRO A 103 -17.88 -1.69 6.29
N GLU A 104 -17.89 -2.86 5.67
CA GLU A 104 -17.40 -3.14 4.32
C GLU A 104 -18.15 -2.29 3.29
N ASP A 105 -17.43 -1.51 2.48
CA ASP A 105 -18.00 -0.79 1.34
C ASP A 105 -17.71 -1.51 0.00
N GLU A 106 -18.71 -1.44 -0.87
CA GLU A 106 -18.89 -2.20 -2.10
C GLU A 106 -17.81 -1.95 -3.16
N GLN A 107 -17.31 -3.03 -3.77
CA GLN A 107 -16.41 -3.01 -4.92
C GLN A 107 -17.12 -2.52 -6.18
N ASP A 108 -16.81 -1.30 -6.62
CA ASP A 108 -17.26 -0.79 -7.91
C ASP A 108 -16.29 -1.20 -9.03
N SER A 109 -16.80 -1.98 -9.99
CA SER A 109 -16.05 -2.49 -11.13
C SER A 109 -15.93 -1.43 -12.23
N SER A 110 -14.88 -0.61 -12.18
CA SER A 110 -14.64 0.44 -13.16
C SER A 110 -13.75 0.00 -14.34
N GLN A 111 -14.22 0.30 -15.55
CA GLN A 111 -13.57 0.03 -16.83
C GLN A 111 -12.29 0.85 -17.04
N ARG A 112 -11.37 0.28 -17.81
CA ARG A 112 -10.05 0.83 -18.16
C ARG A 112 -10.18 2.20 -18.86
N LEU A 113 -9.91 3.26 -18.12
CA LEU A 113 -9.38 4.52 -18.65
C LEU A 113 -7.86 4.38 -18.76
N ASP A 114 -7.29 4.77 -19.89
CA ASP A 114 -5.85 4.67 -20.16
C ASP A 114 -5.05 5.20 -18.95
N SER A 115 -4.20 4.36 -18.35
CA SER A 115 -3.46 4.66 -17.11
C SER A 115 -2.71 5.99 -17.16
N CYS A 116 -2.37 6.48 -18.36
CA CYS A 116 -1.76 7.78 -18.58
C CYS A 116 -2.66 8.97 -18.18
N ASP A 117 -3.97 8.89 -18.40
CA ASP A 117 -4.88 9.99 -18.06
C ASP A 117 -5.16 10.06 -16.55
N LEU A 118 -5.26 8.91 -15.89
CA LEU A 118 -5.29 8.85 -14.42
C LEU A 118 -4.02 9.44 -13.81
N ILE A 119 -2.83 9.05 -14.30
CA ILE A 119 -1.56 9.61 -13.82
C ILE A 119 -1.51 11.14 -14.04
N ARG A 120 -2.01 11.64 -15.18
CA ARG A 120 -2.08 13.09 -15.42
C ARG A 120 -3.01 13.81 -14.47
N GLN A 121 -4.13 13.20 -14.10
CA GLN A 121 -5.04 13.75 -13.09
C GLN A 121 -4.36 13.77 -11.72
N LEU A 122 -3.69 12.67 -11.35
CA LEU A 122 -2.95 12.57 -10.09
C LEU A 122 -1.87 13.64 -9.96
N ASN A 123 -1.13 13.91 -11.04
CA ASN A 123 -0.09 14.95 -11.06
C ASN A 123 -0.63 16.35 -10.74
N ARG A 124 -1.94 16.61 -10.95
CA ARG A 124 -2.58 17.88 -10.61
C ARG A 124 -3.01 17.96 -9.16
N MET A 125 -3.01 16.84 -8.45
CA MET A 125 -3.42 16.70 -7.05
C MET A 125 -2.22 16.63 -6.09
N VAL A 126 -1.01 16.96 -6.58
CA VAL A 126 0.19 17.00 -5.72
C VAL A 126 0.02 18.10 -4.68
N GLY A 127 0.24 17.73 -3.41
CA GLY A 127 0.01 18.57 -2.23
C GLY A 127 -1.40 18.47 -1.66
N GLU A 128 -2.26 17.62 -2.22
CA GLU A 128 -3.64 17.41 -1.78
C GLU A 128 -3.82 16.04 -1.13
N ASP A 129 -4.90 15.91 -0.36
CA ASP A 129 -5.34 14.63 0.19
C ASP A 129 -6.03 13.79 -0.87
N VAL A 130 -5.46 12.62 -1.13
CA VAL A 130 -5.90 11.71 -2.17
C VAL A 130 -6.20 10.34 -1.61
N VAL A 131 -7.10 9.64 -2.28
CA VAL A 131 -7.41 8.23 -2.04
C VAL A 131 -7.06 7.47 -3.32
N LEU A 132 -6.13 6.53 -3.21
CA LEU A 132 -5.67 5.69 -4.30
C LEU A 132 -6.12 4.26 -4.06
N THR A 133 -6.76 3.65 -5.06
CA THR A 133 -7.08 2.22 -5.02
C THR A 133 -6.22 1.47 -6.02
N THR A 134 -5.73 0.28 -5.64
CA THR A 134 -4.90 -0.56 -6.50
C THR A 134 -5.46 -1.96 -6.67
N PHE A 135 -4.88 -2.73 -7.59
CA PHE A 135 -5.04 -4.19 -7.60
C PHE A 135 -4.69 -4.79 -6.23
N GLY A 136 -5.31 -5.91 -5.89
CA GLY A 136 -5.26 -6.50 -4.56
C GLY A 136 -6.31 -5.93 -3.59
N GLY A 137 -7.02 -4.87 -3.97
CA GLY A 137 -8.09 -4.29 -3.15
C GLY A 137 -7.59 -3.34 -2.05
N PHE A 138 -6.35 -2.86 -2.17
CA PHE A 138 -5.78 -1.92 -1.22
C PHE A 138 -6.25 -0.50 -1.51
N VAL A 139 -6.49 0.25 -0.45
CA VAL A 139 -6.82 1.68 -0.52
C VAL A 139 -5.80 2.44 0.31
N PHE A 140 -5.14 3.42 -0.31
CA PHE A 140 -4.16 4.29 0.32
C PHE A 140 -4.70 5.70 0.38
N GLN A 141 -4.87 6.23 1.59
CA GLN A 141 -5.29 7.60 1.83
C GLN A 141 -4.16 8.43 2.42
N GLY A 142 -3.98 9.62 1.88
CA GLY A 142 -3.14 10.65 2.50
C GLY A 142 -2.64 11.71 1.52
N VAL A 143 -1.67 12.50 1.97
CA VAL A 143 -1.15 13.64 1.21
C VAL A 143 -0.22 13.18 0.10
N LEU A 144 -0.59 13.46 -1.16
CA LEU A 144 0.26 13.17 -2.31
C LEU A 144 1.45 14.13 -2.34
N SER A 145 2.64 13.64 -2.01
CA SER A 145 3.85 14.47 -1.94
C SER A 145 4.46 14.71 -3.32
N LYS A 146 4.53 13.67 -4.15
CA LYS A 146 5.02 13.75 -5.52
C LYS A 146 4.60 12.53 -6.32
N THR A 147 4.70 12.66 -7.64
CA THR A 147 4.61 11.58 -8.60
C THR A 147 5.88 11.58 -9.44
N ASP A 148 6.53 10.43 -9.57
CA ASP A 148 7.79 10.30 -10.31
C ASP A 148 7.93 8.89 -10.86
N ASP A 149 8.42 8.72 -12.09
CA ASP A 149 8.69 7.42 -12.69
C ASP A 149 7.54 6.37 -12.58
N ARG A 150 6.29 6.82 -12.72
CA ARG A 150 5.05 6.00 -12.52
C ARG A 150 4.88 5.47 -11.09
N LEU A 151 5.47 6.14 -10.12
CA LEU A 151 5.24 5.96 -8.70
C LEU A 151 4.54 7.18 -8.14
N ALA A 152 3.66 6.97 -7.17
CA ALA A 152 3.16 8.02 -6.30
C ALA A 152 3.73 7.85 -4.90
N PHE A 153 4.12 8.98 -4.31
CA PHE A 153 4.67 9.04 -2.96
C PHE A 153 3.64 9.74 -2.08
N LEU A 154 3.17 9.05 -1.07
CA LEU A 154 2.16 9.54 -0.14
C LEU A 154 2.72 9.56 1.27
N THR A 155 2.39 10.63 2.00
CA THR A 155 2.40 10.59 3.46
C THR A 155 1.09 9.95 3.87
N VAL A 156 1.15 8.89 4.68
CA VAL A 156 0.00 8.04 4.98
C VAL A 156 -0.83 8.68 6.07
N ASP A 157 -2.14 8.77 5.84
CA ASP A 157 -3.13 8.98 6.89
C ASP A 157 -3.70 7.62 7.33
N GLU A 158 -4.20 6.87 6.34
CA GLU A 158 -4.87 5.58 6.52
C GLU A 158 -4.59 4.64 5.34
N ILE A 159 -4.40 3.35 5.61
CA ILE A 159 -4.30 2.28 4.62
C ILE A 159 -5.36 1.24 4.95
N LEU A 160 -6.27 0.98 4.01
CA LEU A 160 -7.25 -0.09 4.14
C LEU A 160 -6.73 -1.35 3.44
N LEU A 161 -6.75 -2.44 4.19
CA LEU A 161 -6.31 -3.76 3.76
C LEU A 161 -7.51 -4.71 3.66
N PRO A 162 -7.55 -5.60 2.66
CA PRO A 162 -8.56 -6.65 2.64
C PRO A 162 -8.42 -7.57 3.86
N GLY A 163 -9.49 -7.64 4.67
CA GLY A 163 -9.62 -8.62 5.75
C GLY A 163 -9.11 -8.19 7.13
N ILE A 164 -8.51 -7.01 7.29
CA ILE A 164 -8.21 -6.45 8.62
C ILE A 164 -8.61 -4.99 8.74
N ASP A 165 -8.55 -4.48 9.97
CA ASP A 165 -8.77 -3.07 10.27
C ASP A 165 -7.71 -2.15 9.62
N VAL A 166 -8.00 -0.85 9.63
CA VAL A 166 -7.17 0.21 9.03
C VAL A 166 -5.79 0.30 9.68
N ILE A 167 -4.73 0.35 8.85
CA ILE A 167 -3.40 0.77 9.30
C ILE A 167 -3.34 2.29 9.28
N SER A 168 -2.96 2.90 10.40
CA SER A 168 -2.98 4.35 10.57
C SER A 168 -1.60 4.99 10.36
N SER A 169 -1.58 6.31 10.26
CA SER A 169 -0.36 7.14 10.28
C SER A 169 0.52 6.93 11.52
N ASP A 170 -0.05 6.45 12.62
CA ASP A 170 0.69 6.12 13.85
C ASP A 170 1.54 4.86 13.68
N ASP A 171 1.18 3.99 12.72
CA ASP A 171 1.86 2.73 12.46
C ASP A 171 2.87 2.86 11.30
N VAL A 172 2.52 3.66 10.28
CA VAL A 172 3.25 3.78 9.02
C VAL A 172 3.27 5.23 8.55
N ARG A 173 4.47 5.74 8.22
CA ARG A 173 4.62 7.15 7.81
C ARG A 173 4.39 7.42 6.34
N SER A 174 4.82 6.50 5.48
CA SER A 174 4.86 6.78 4.04
C SER A 174 4.63 5.54 3.21
N VAL A 175 4.03 5.76 2.05
CA VAL A 175 3.70 4.75 1.06
C VAL A 175 4.21 5.18 -0.31
N VAL A 176 4.71 4.22 -1.07
CA VAL A 176 5.03 4.37 -2.48
C VAL A 176 4.17 3.40 -3.28
N VAL A 177 3.30 3.94 -4.13
CA VAL A 177 2.33 3.18 -4.92
C VAL A 177 2.78 3.08 -6.37
N ASN A 178 2.70 1.89 -6.95
CA ASN A 178 2.87 1.67 -8.38
C ASN A 178 1.64 2.16 -9.15
N LEU A 179 1.79 3.20 -9.97
CA LEU A 179 0.69 3.76 -10.75
C LEU A 179 0.23 2.85 -11.89
N GLU A 180 1.02 1.83 -12.27
CA GLU A 180 0.58 0.79 -13.22
C GLU A 180 -0.44 -0.17 -12.59
N ALA A 181 -0.45 -0.27 -11.26
CA ALA A 181 -1.42 -1.07 -10.52
C ALA A 181 -2.64 -0.28 -10.06
N LEU A 182 -2.71 1.00 -10.40
CA LEU A 182 -3.77 1.91 -9.97
C LEU A 182 -5.08 1.61 -10.70
N THR A 183 -6.16 1.51 -9.94
CA THR A 183 -7.51 1.28 -10.46
C THR A 183 -8.38 2.52 -10.38
N SER A 184 -8.16 3.39 -9.39
CA SER A 184 -8.88 4.65 -9.24
C SER A 184 -8.07 5.69 -8.47
N ILE A 185 -8.43 6.95 -8.68
CA ILE A 185 -7.96 8.10 -7.91
C ILE A 185 -9.20 8.87 -7.48
N ALA A 186 -9.30 9.15 -6.19
CA ALA A 186 -10.29 10.05 -5.65
C ALA A 186 -9.59 11.12 -4.81
N ARG A 187 -10.31 12.22 -4.61
CA ARG A 187 -9.90 13.32 -3.75
C ARG A 187 -10.57 13.09 -2.40
N ALA A 188 -9.81 13.10 -1.32
CA ALA A 188 -10.43 12.98 0.00
C ALA A 188 -11.27 14.24 0.25
N VAL A 189 -12.50 14.05 0.68
CA VAL A 189 -13.35 15.16 1.15
C VAL A 189 -13.49 14.99 2.64
N ASP A 190 -12.97 15.95 3.39
CA ASP A 190 -13.28 16.05 4.82
C ASP A 190 -14.78 16.28 4.96
N CYS A 191 -15.52 15.26 5.39
CA CYS A 191 -16.95 15.33 5.67
C CYS A 191 -17.31 16.30 6.84
N CYS A 192 -16.39 17.15 7.27
CA CYS A 192 -16.57 18.09 8.38
C CYS A 192 -16.84 19.54 7.97
N GLN A 193 -17.10 19.86 6.68
CA GLN A 193 -17.33 21.25 6.25
C GLN A 193 -18.71 21.61 5.67
N ASP A 194 -19.76 20.79 5.84
CA ASP A 194 -21.11 21.16 5.38
C ASP A 194 -22.20 21.12 6.46
N ILE A 195 -21.97 21.82 7.57
CA ILE A 195 -23.09 22.28 8.44
C ILE A 195 -22.90 23.76 8.77
N ILE A 196 -23.10 24.62 7.78
CA ILE A 196 -23.50 26.01 8.04
C ILE A 196 -25.02 26.06 7.91
N PRO A 197 -25.80 26.14 9.01
CA PRO A 197 -27.21 26.48 8.89
C PRO A 197 -27.29 27.93 8.40
N GLN A 198 -27.82 28.15 7.21
CA GLN A 198 -28.21 29.50 6.80
C GLN A 198 -29.35 29.98 7.71
N ALA A 199 -29.24 31.26 8.06
CA ALA A 199 -30.01 32.02 9.04
C ALA A 199 -31.53 32.00 8.86
#